data_AF-A0A2Y0WHS2-F1
#
_entry.id   AF-A0A2Y0WHS2-F1
#
_cell.length_a   1.000
_cell.length_b   1.000
_cell.length_c   1.000
_cell.angle_alpha   90.00
_cell.angle_beta   90.00
_cell.angle_gamma   90.00
#
_symmetry.space_group_name_H-M   'P 1'
#
loop_
_entity.id
_entity.type
_entity.pdbx_description
1 polymer ?
#
loop_
_entity_poly.entity_id
_entity_poly.type
_entity_poly.pdbx_seq_one_letter_code
_entity_poly.pdbx_strand_id
1 'polypeptide(L)'
;MFILVNIIFTFVLGLLDKMLGWQRAGGEGILTTIYGILVFLPWWAVQFRRLHDTDRSAWWALLFLIPFIGWLIIIVFNCQAGTPGENRFGPDPKLEP
;
A
#
# COMPACT_ATOMS: atom_id res chain seq x y z
N MET A 1 -1.61 -1.28 -9.62
CA MET A 1 -0.51 -2.24 -9.89
C MET A 1 0.29 -2.60 -8.63
N PHE A 2 0.81 -1.64 -7.87
CA PHE A 2 1.65 -1.90 -6.68
C PHE A 2 1.03 -2.91 -5.68
N ILE A 3 -0.23 -2.70 -5.25
CA ILE A 3 -0.91 -3.60 -4.30
C ILE A 3 -1.04 -5.02 -4.87
N LEU A 4 -1.46 -5.16 -6.13
CA LEU A 4 -1.61 -6.45 -6.79
C LEU A 4 -0.30 -7.24 -6.85
N VAL A 5 0.81 -6.58 -7.25
CA VAL A 5 2.13 -7.21 -7.30
C VAL A 5 2.56 -7.67 -5.91
N ASN A 6 2.39 -6.83 -4.88
CA ASN A 6 2.74 -7.19 -3.51
C ASN A 6 1.91 -8.35 -2.95
N ILE A 7 0.63 -8.45 -3.33
CA ILE A 7 -0.22 -9.60 -2.96
C ILE A 7 0.33 -10.89 -3.57
N ILE A 8 0.66 -10.86 -4.88
CA ILE A 8 1.20 -12.03 -5.58
C ILE A 8 2.54 -12.45 -4.97
N PHE A 9 3.47 -11.51 -4.75
CA PHE A 9 4.78 -11.80 -4.16
C PHE A 9 4.65 -12.35 -2.74
N THR A 10 3.84 -11.72 -1.88
CA THR A 10 3.60 -12.20 -0.51
C THR A 10 3.02 -13.62 -0.51
N PHE A 11 2.09 -13.91 -1.42
CA PHE A 11 1.52 -15.26 -1.55
C PHE A 11 2.58 -16.29 -1.97
N VAL A 12 3.37 -15.99 -3.00
CA VAL A 12 4.45 -16.88 -3.48
C VAL A 12 5.49 -17.12 -2.38
N LEU A 13 5.96 -16.07 -1.70
CA LEU A 13 6.92 -16.19 -0.60
C LEU A 13 6.37 -17.02 0.55
N GLY A 14 5.09 -16.85 0.89
CA GLY A 14 4.43 -17.67 1.93
C GLY A 14 4.35 -19.16 1.57
N LEU A 15 4.18 -19.49 0.29
CA LEU A 15 4.28 -20.89 -0.17
C LEU A 15 5.71 -21.42 -0.07
N LEU A 16 6.70 -20.62 -0.48
CA LEU A 16 8.12 -21.01 -0.40
C LEU A 16 8.56 -21.23 1.05
N ASP A 17 8.19 -20.32 1.97
CA ASP A 17 8.49 -20.46 3.40
C ASP A 17 7.92 -21.77 3.98
N LYS A 18 6.69 -22.16 3.56
CA LYS A 18 6.08 -23.45 3.94
C LYS A 18 6.82 -24.65 3.35
N MET A 19 7.16 -24.60 2.06
CA MET A 19 7.83 -25.72 1.36
C MET A 19 9.25 -25.95 1.86
N LEU A 20 9.97 -24.88 2.22
CA LEU A 20 11.36 -24.93 2.70
C LEU A 20 11.45 -25.15 4.22
N GLY A 21 10.32 -25.15 4.94
CA GLY A 21 10.30 -25.27 6.40
C GLY A 21 10.88 -24.04 7.12
N TRP A 22 10.88 -22.87 6.48
CA TRP A 22 11.40 -21.61 7.01
C TRP A 22 10.36 -20.81 7.81
N GLN A 23 9.34 -21.50 8.31
CA GLN A 23 8.36 -20.92 9.22
C GLN A 23 8.89 -20.91 10.65
N ARG A 24 8.76 -19.77 11.31
CA ARG A 24 9.02 -19.64 12.75
C ARG A 24 7.87 -20.28 13.55
N ALA A 25 8.08 -20.45 14.86
CA ALA A 25 7.09 -21.04 15.77
C ALA A 25 5.70 -20.35 15.73
N GLY A 26 5.63 -19.08 15.29
CA GLY A 26 4.37 -18.34 15.09
C GLY A 26 3.71 -18.51 13.72
N GLY A 27 4.22 -19.38 12.84
CA GLY A 27 3.73 -19.58 11.47
C GLY A 27 4.22 -18.54 10.45
N GLU A 28 4.91 -17.49 10.90
CA GLU A 28 5.54 -16.47 10.06
C GLU A 28 6.74 -17.03 9.31
N GLY A 29 6.78 -16.83 8.00
CA GLY A 29 7.88 -17.24 7.14
C GLY A 29 9.02 -16.20 7.12
N ILE A 30 10.27 -16.67 7.20
CA ILE A 30 11.45 -15.78 7.24
C ILE A 30 11.53 -14.89 5.99
N LEU A 31 11.30 -15.44 4.79
CA LEU A 31 11.34 -14.66 3.55
C LEU A 31 10.22 -13.63 3.50
N THR A 32 9.01 -14.05 3.88
CA THR A 32 7.84 -13.18 3.94
C THR A 32 8.06 -12.00 4.91
N THR A 33 8.68 -12.24 6.07
CA THR A 33 9.02 -11.17 7.02
C THR A 33 10.03 -10.17 6.45
N ILE A 34 11.11 -10.65 5.84
CA ILE A 34 12.13 -9.78 5.23
C ILE A 34 11.50 -8.92 4.12
N TYR A 35 10.71 -9.56 3.25
CA TYR A 35 9.98 -8.86 2.19
C TYR A 35 9.06 -7.78 2.76
N GLY A 36 8.28 -8.10 3.81
CA GLY A 36 7.40 -7.15 4.48
C GLY A 36 8.12 -5.89 4.96
N ILE A 37 9.32 -6.04 5.54
CA ILE A 37 10.16 -4.90 5.97
C ILE A 37 10.61 -4.07 4.77
N LEU A 38 11.06 -4.72 3.69
CA LEU A 38 11.52 -4.03 2.48
C LEU A 38 10.41 -3.22 1.80
N VAL A 39 9.18 -3.75 1.78
CA VAL A 39 8.05 -3.07 1.12
C VAL A 39 7.27 -2.13 2.04
N PHE A 40 7.59 -2.10 3.34
CA PHE A 40 6.92 -1.24 4.33
C PHE A 40 6.97 0.25 3.93
N LEU A 41 8.16 0.79 3.69
CA LEU A 41 8.32 2.20 3.30
C LEU A 41 7.72 2.51 1.91
N PRO A 42 7.95 1.68 0.86
CA PRO A 42 7.27 1.87 -0.42
C PRO A 42 5.75 1.85 -0.33
N TRP A 43 5.18 1.00 0.53
CA TRP A 43 3.72 0.94 0.72
C TRP A 43 3.19 2.27 1.25
N TRP A 44 3.82 2.84 2.28
CA TRP A 44 3.46 4.15 2.81
C TRP A 44 3.62 5.26 1.77
N ALA A 45 4.72 5.26 1.01
CA ALA A 45 4.95 6.25 -0.04
C ALA A 45 3.85 6.23 -1.11
N VAL A 46 3.38 5.04 -1.51
CA VAL A 46 2.28 4.92 -2.48
C VAL A 46 0.95 5.41 -1.89
N GLN A 47 0.67 5.12 -0.62
CA GLN A 47 -0.56 5.62 0.03
C GLN A 47 -0.55 7.15 0.13
N PHE A 48 0.59 7.76 0.47
CA PHE A 48 0.72 9.22 0.54
C PHE A 48 0.48 9.85 -0.83
N ARG A 49 1.07 9.29 -1.89
CA ARG A 49 0.81 9.74 -3.26
C ARG A 49 -0.68 9.65 -3.60
N ARG A 50 -1.34 8.52 -3.32
CA ARG A 50 -2.78 8.37 -3.62
C ARG A 50 -3.67 9.35 -2.86
N LEU A 51 -3.35 9.66 -1.62
CA LEU A 51 -4.05 10.70 -0.88
C LEU A 51 -3.83 12.08 -1.52
N HIS A 52 -2.59 12.40 -1.88
CA HIS A 52 -2.25 13.66 -2.55
C HIS A 52 -2.92 13.79 -3.93
N ASP A 53 -2.97 12.72 -4.72
CA ASP A 53 -3.65 12.69 -6.02
C ASP A 53 -5.12 13.12 -5.91
N THR A 54 -5.75 12.87 -4.76
CA THR A 54 -7.15 13.22 -4.48
C THR A 54 -7.30 14.50 -3.63
N ASP A 55 -6.27 15.34 -3.63
CA ASP A 55 -6.19 16.61 -2.88
C ASP A 55 -6.41 16.44 -1.36
N ARG A 56 -5.93 15.34 -0.77
CA ARG A 56 -5.97 15.07 0.68
C ARG A 56 -4.57 15.09 1.28
N SER A 57 -4.44 15.54 2.53
CA SER A 57 -3.18 15.46 3.25
C SER A 57 -2.76 14.01 3.55
N ALA A 58 -1.45 13.73 3.54
CA ALA A 58 -0.91 12.42 3.92
C ALA A 58 -1.33 11.95 5.33
N TRP A 59 -1.69 12.88 6.22
CA TRP A 59 -2.18 12.58 7.57
C TRP A 59 -3.45 11.73 7.60
N TRP A 60 -4.25 11.74 6.54
CA TRP A 60 -5.39 10.83 6.42
C TRP A 60 -4.98 9.36 6.48
N ALA A 61 -3.74 9.01 6.13
CA ALA A 61 -3.23 7.65 6.23
C ALA A 61 -3.17 7.14 7.69
N LEU A 62 -3.21 8.01 8.71
CA LEU A 62 -3.34 7.59 10.11
C LEU A 62 -4.65 6.85 10.37
N LEU A 63 -5.66 6.97 9.50
CA LEU A 63 -6.88 6.17 9.58
C LEU A 63 -6.63 4.66 9.50
N PHE A 64 -5.48 4.22 8.96
CA PHE A 64 -5.10 2.80 9.02
C PHE A 64 -4.97 2.27 10.46
N LEU A 65 -4.74 3.14 11.45
CA LEU A 65 -4.69 2.79 12.87
C LEU A 65 -6.09 2.54 13.46
N ILE A 66 -7.16 2.98 12.79
CA ILE A 66 -8.55 2.76 13.22
C ILE A 66 -9.10 1.57 12.42
N PRO A 67 -9.28 0.40 13.07
CA PRO A 67 -9.71 -0.81 12.37
C PRO A 67 -11.14 -0.66 11.82
N PHE A 68 -11.42 -1.40 10.75
CA PHE A 68 -12.69 -1.44 10.02
C PHE A 68 -13.10 -0.11 9.38
N ILE A 69 -13.48 0.90 10.17
CA ILE A 69 -14.01 2.18 9.66
C ILE A 69 -12.91 2.97 8.96
N GLY A 70 -11.73 3.11 9.59
CA GLY A 70 -10.62 3.82 8.97
C GLY A 70 -10.14 3.15 7.69
N TRP A 71 -10.12 1.81 7.68
CA TRP A 71 -9.77 1.03 6.49
C TRP A 71 -10.78 1.23 5.36
N LEU A 72 -12.08 1.21 5.67
CA LEU A 72 -13.14 1.45 4.69
C LEU A 72 -13.01 2.83 4.05
N ILE A 73 -12.76 3.87 4.86
CA ILE A 73 -12.57 5.24 4.35
C ILE A 73 -11.37 5.32 3.39
N ILE A 74 -10.24 4.70 3.76
CA ILE A 74 -9.06 4.70 2.88
C ILE A 74 -9.30 3.91 1.59
N ILE A 75 -10.01 2.78 1.66
CA ILE A 75 -10.40 2.03 0.46
C ILE A 75 -11.25 2.91 -0.46
N VAL A 76 -12.23 3.62 0.09
CA VAL A 76 -13.06 4.56 -0.67
C VAL A 76 -12.21 5.64 -1.32
N PHE A 77 -11.26 6.26 -0.60
CA PHE A 77 -10.35 7.26 -1.17
C PHE A 77 -9.47 6.68 -2.28
N ASN A 78 -8.93 5.47 -2.10
CA ASN A 78 -8.07 4.84 -3.08
C ASN A 78 -8.80 4.49 -4.39
N CYS A 79 -10.11 4.24 -4.32
CA CYS A 79 -10.97 3.99 -5.48
C CYS A 79 -11.43 5.26 -6.22
N GLN A 80 -11.19 6.46 -5.67
CA GLN A 80 -11.54 7.72 -6.33
C GLN A 80 -10.54 8.06 -7.44
N ALA A 81 -11.04 8.71 -8.50
CA ALA A 81 -10.18 9.37 -9.48
C ALA A 81 -9.39 10.50 -8.81
N GLY A 82 -8.19 10.76 -9.30
CA GLY A 82 -7.42 11.93 -8.89
C GLY A 82 -8.14 13.23 -9.28
N THR A 83 -7.80 14.31 -8.60
CA THR A 83 -8.33 15.66 -8.89
C THR A 83 -7.92 16.08 -10.31
N PRO A 84 -8.87 16.43 -11.20
CA PRO A 84 -8.53 16.91 -12.54
C PRO A 84 -7.83 18.27 -12.47
N GLY A 85 -6.75 18.45 -13.21
CA GLY A 85 -5.99 19.70 -13.24
C GLY A 85 -5.01 19.84 -12.07
N GLU A 86 -4.63 21.08 -11.75
CA GLU A 86 -3.71 21.34 -10.64
C GLU A 86 -4.38 21.14 -9.28
N ASN A 87 -3.65 20.53 -8.35
CA ASN A 87 -4.03 20.43 -6.94
C ASN A 87 -2.92 21.01 -6.04
N ARG A 88 -3.13 21.03 -4.72
CA ARG A 88 -2.15 21.61 -3.78
C ARG A 88 -0.79 20.90 -3.73
N PHE A 89 -0.66 19.75 -4.39
CA PHE A 89 0.51 18.88 -4.42
C PHE A 89 1.17 18.82 -5.82
N GLY A 90 0.63 19.52 -6.82
CA GLY A 90 1.21 19.64 -8.16
C GLY A 90 0.19 19.51 -9.31
N PRO A 91 0.65 19.62 -10.56
CA PRO A 91 -0.17 19.43 -11.75
C PRO A 91 -0.55 17.96 -11.97
N ASP A 92 -1.67 17.72 -12.67
CA ASP A 92 -2.09 16.38 -13.08
C ASP A 92 -1.06 15.78 -14.06
N PRO A 93 -0.41 14.65 -13.73
CA PRO A 93 0.59 14.00 -14.59
C PRO A 93 0.05 13.57 -15.95
N LYS A 94 -1.28 13.48 -16.11
CA LYS A 94 -1.92 13.12 -17.38
C LYS A 94 -2.04 14.29 -18.36
N LEU A 95 -1.81 15.52 -17.88
CA LEU A 95 -1.85 16.73 -18.69
C LEU A 95 -0.45 17.12 -19.20
N GLU A 96 0.60 16.46 -18.74
CA GLU A 96 1.96 16.63 -19.26
C GLU A 96 2.11 15.88 -20.61
N PRO A 97 2.66 16.51 -21.67
CA PRO A 97 2.77 15.96 -23.01
C PRO A 97 3.79 14.83 -23.18
#